data_AF-A0A815R8K6-F1
#
_entry.id   AF-A0A815R8K6-F1
#
_cell.length_a   1.000
_cell.length_b   1.000
_cell.length_c   1.000
_cell.angle_alpha   90.00
_cell.angle_beta   90.00
_cell.angle_gamma   90.00
#
_symmetry.space_group_name_H-M   'P 1'
#
loop_
_entity.id
_entity.type
_entity.pdbx_description
1 polymer ?
#
loop_
_entity_poly.entity_id
_entity_poly.type
_entity_poly.pdbx_seq_one_letter_code
_entity_poly.pdbx_strand_id
1 'polypeptide(L)'
;MNMPSTGISKFLYKLIRPIFDKHARSTTIINGVDLIHCLEGYTTNGHLIPKTYLCTFDITDLYTMLPQEESLDILIEFLLQHGYQKVQNIPIDIIRKLGLIIIKENVFVHEKKFYRQVIGRAMDLL
;
A
#
# COMPACT_ATOMS: atom_id res chain seq x y z
N MET A 1 -4.59 15.24 -10.36
CA MET A 1 -4.76 16.36 -9.41
C MET A 1 -3.42 16.67 -8.76
N ASN A 2 -3.02 17.95 -8.66
CA ASN A 2 -1.83 18.33 -7.88
C ASN A 2 -2.24 18.49 -6.41
N MET A 3 -1.94 17.48 -5.59
CA MET A 3 -2.20 17.55 -4.15
C MET A 3 -0.99 18.12 -3.41
N PRO A 4 -1.19 18.94 -2.37
CA PRO A 4 -0.08 19.45 -1.54
C PRO A 4 0.80 18.32 -0.97
N SER A 5 0.22 17.15 -0.71
CA SER A 5 0.90 15.98 -0.15
C SER A 5 1.68 15.14 -1.16
N THR A 6 1.64 15.43 -2.48
CA THR A 6 2.30 14.60 -3.50
C THR A 6 3.81 14.45 -3.28
N GLY A 7 4.49 15.49 -2.80
CA GLY A 7 5.92 15.43 -2.47
C GLY A 7 6.19 14.47 -1.31
N ILE A 8 5.36 14.53 -0.26
CA ILE A 8 5.46 13.67 0.92
C ILE A 8 5.16 12.21 0.53
N SER A 9 4.13 11.97 -0.28
CA SER A 9 3.78 10.64 -0.79
C SER A 9 4.93 10.01 -1.57
N LYS A 10 5.55 10.74 -2.50
CA LYS A 10 6.69 10.25 -3.28
C LYS A 10 7.90 9.96 -2.40
N PHE A 11 8.15 10.81 -1.41
CA PHE A 11 9.22 10.60 -0.45
C PHE A 11 9.00 9.34 0.39
N LEU A 12 7.80 9.19 0.98
CA LEU A 12 7.44 8.02 1.78
C LEU A 12 7.47 6.74 0.94
N TYR A 13 7.01 6.79 -0.30
CA TYR A 13 7.11 5.66 -1.23
C TYR A 13 8.56 5.23 -1.44
N LYS A 14 9.47 6.15 -1.77
CA LYS A 14 10.90 5.85 -1.94
C LYS A 14 11.55 5.30 -0.68
N LEU A 15 11.09 5.75 0.49
CA LEU A 15 11.59 5.30 1.78
C LEU A 15 11.20 3.85 2.08
N ILE A 16 9.93 3.51 1.83
CA ILE A 16 9.35 2.20 2.18
C ILE A 16 9.56 1.16 1.09
N ARG A 17 9.67 1.55 -0.19
CA ARG A 17 9.74 0.63 -1.32
C ARG A 17 10.84 -0.45 -1.18
N PRO A 18 12.09 -0.13 -0.78
CA PRO A 18 13.12 -1.15 -0.59
C PRO A 18 12.78 -2.17 0.51
N ILE A 19 12.05 -1.75 1.55
CA ILE A 19 11.61 -2.65 2.63
C ILE A 19 10.50 -3.58 2.13
N PHE A 20 9.55 -3.03 1.37
CA PHE A 20 8.52 -3.83 0.71
C PHE A 20 9.14 -4.87 -0.24
N ASP A 21 10.09 -4.43 -1.09
CA ASP A 21 10.74 -5.32 -2.05
C ASP A 21 11.51 -6.46 -1.35
N LYS A 22 12.05 -6.20 -0.16
CA LYS A 22 12.78 -7.19 0.65
C LYS A 22 11.87 -8.21 1.33
N HIS A 23 10.74 -7.77 1.89
CA HIS A 23 9.98 -8.57 2.87
C HIS A 23 8.58 -8.99 2.40
N ALA A 24 7.97 -8.26 1.47
CA ALA A 24 6.57 -8.49 1.06
C ALA A 24 6.42 -8.81 -0.44
N ARG A 25 7.43 -8.55 -1.26
CA ARG A 25 7.34 -8.74 -2.71
C ARG A 25 7.06 -10.19 -3.11
N SER A 26 7.65 -11.16 -2.41
CA SER A 26 7.50 -12.59 -2.71
C SER A 26 6.09 -13.12 -2.45
N THR A 27 5.30 -12.42 -1.65
CA THR A 27 3.92 -12.78 -1.30
C THR A 27 2.89 -11.86 -1.95
N THR A 28 3.33 -10.86 -2.73
CA THR A 28 2.46 -9.86 -3.35
C THR A 28 2.48 -10.00 -4.87
N ILE A 29 1.29 -10.19 -5.45
CA ILE A 29 1.08 -10.14 -6.91
C ILE A 29 0.79 -8.69 -7.29
N ILE A 30 1.60 -8.11 -8.17
CA ILE A 30 1.49 -6.69 -8.54
C ILE A 30 0.54 -6.48 -9.71
N ASN A 31 0.52 -7.42 -10.67
CA ASN A 31 -0.28 -7.31 -11.89
C ASN A 31 -0.50 -8.70 -12.53
N GLY A 32 -1.24 -8.72 -13.64
CA GLY A 32 -1.54 -9.97 -14.36
C GLY A 32 -0.30 -10.68 -14.90
N VAL A 33 0.73 -9.96 -15.37
CA VAL A 33 1.97 -10.58 -15.87
C VAL A 33 2.71 -11.28 -14.74
N ASP A 34 2.80 -10.62 -13.59
CA ASP A 34 3.38 -11.16 -12.36
C ASP A 34 2.63 -12.40 -11.86
N LEU A 35 1.29 -12.39 -11.96
CA LEU A 35 0.46 -13.56 -11.66
C LEU A 35 0.80 -14.74 -12.56
N ILE A 36 0.92 -14.52 -13.87
CA ILE A 36 1.26 -15.60 -14.82
C ILE A 36 2.61 -16.22 -14.46
N HIS A 37 3.64 -15.42 -14.20
CA HIS A 37 4.94 -15.94 -13.77
C HIS A 37 4.88 -16.73 -12.47
N CYS A 38 4.09 -16.28 -11.49
CA CYS A 38 3.85 -17.02 -10.26
C CYS A 38 3.16 -18.38 -10.53
N LEU A 39 2.18 -18.42 -11.44
CA LEU A 39 1.48 -19.64 -11.83
C LEU A 39 2.37 -20.60 -12.62
N GLU A 40 3.26 -20.11 -13.48
CA GLU A 40 4.27 -20.91 -14.17
C GLU A 40 5.20 -21.61 -13.17
N GLY A 41 5.67 -20.88 -12.14
CA GLY A 41 6.45 -21.45 -11.05
C GLY A 41 5.66 -22.48 -10.24
N TYR A 42 4.41 -22.18 -9.89
CA TYR A 42 3.52 -23.10 -9.18
C TYR A 42 3.26 -24.40 -9.98
N THR A 43 3.18 -24.29 -11.30
CA THR A 43 3.04 -25.43 -12.23
C THR A 43 4.33 -26.24 -12.33
N THR A 44 5.47 -25.56 -12.49
CA THR A 44 6.80 -26.20 -12.58
C THR A 44 7.13 -27.00 -11.32
N ASN A 45 6.67 -26.53 -10.16
CA ASN A 45 6.80 -27.24 -8.89
C ASN A 45 5.77 -28.37 -8.70
N GLY A 46 4.91 -28.63 -9.69
CA GLY A 46 3.90 -29.71 -9.64
C GLY A 46 2.70 -29.43 -8.75
N HIS A 47 2.50 -28.19 -8.30
CA HIS A 47 1.39 -27.84 -7.41
C HIS A 47 0.08 -27.55 -8.17
N LEU A 48 0.15 -27.16 -9.44
CA LEU A 48 -1.03 -27.00 -10.29
C LEU A 48 -1.46 -28.36 -10.85
N ILE A 49 -2.50 -28.94 -10.27
CA ILE A 49 -3.05 -30.26 -10.65
C ILE A 49 -4.53 -30.13 -11.06
N PRO A 50 -5.13 -31.13 -11.72
CA PRO A 50 -6.54 -31.08 -12.12
C PRO A 50 -7.54 -30.88 -10.96
N LYS A 51 -7.11 -31.12 -9.71
CA LYS A 51 -7.91 -30.92 -8.49
C LYS A 51 -7.65 -29.57 -7.80
N THR A 52 -6.80 -28.72 -8.36
CA THR A 52 -6.55 -27.40 -7.80
C THR A 52 -7.78 -26.52 -8.00
N TYR A 53 -8.27 -25.92 -6.91
CA TYR A 53 -9.36 -24.97 -6.95
C TYR A 53 -8.80 -23.55 -7.05
N LEU A 54 -9.37 -22.78 -7.95
CA LEU A 54 -9.14 -21.34 -8.03
C LEU A 54 -10.32 -20.64 -7.36
N CYS A 55 -10.01 -19.72 -6.45
CA CYS A 55 -11.00 -18.85 -5.83
C CYS A 55 -10.55 -17.40 -6.02
N THR A 56 -11.53 -16.53 -6.19
CA THR A 56 -11.32 -15.09 -6.31
C THR A 56 -12.13 -14.42 -5.22
N PHE A 57 -11.48 -13.53 -4.47
CA PHE A 57 -12.15 -12.63 -3.56
C PHE A 57 -12.09 -11.25 -4.18
N ASP A 58 -13.25 -10.64 -4.38
CA ASP A 58 -13.33 -9.27 -4.83
C ASP A 58 -13.47 -8.35 -3.60
N ILE A 59 -12.55 -7.39 -3.50
CA ILE A 59 -12.55 -6.40 -2.41
C ILE A 59 -13.13 -5.11 -2.98
N THR A 60 -14.43 -4.91 -2.77
CA THR A 60 -15.11 -3.68 -3.18
C THR A 60 -14.68 -2.51 -2.30
N ASP A 61 -14.64 -1.30 -2.86
CA ASP A 61 -14.44 -0.06 -2.11
C ASP A 61 -13.13 0.01 -1.30
N LEU A 62 -12.10 -0.75 -1.68
CA LEU A 62 -10.82 -0.81 -0.94
C LEU A 62 -10.25 0.59 -0.63
N TYR A 63 -10.28 1.49 -1.62
CA TYR A 63 -9.75 2.83 -1.44
C TYR A 63 -10.72 3.72 -0.66
N THR A 64 -12.02 3.61 -0.87
CA THR A 64 -13.04 4.47 -0.23
C THR A 64 -13.34 4.04 1.21
N MET A 65 -13.04 2.80 1.59
CA MET A 65 -13.29 2.22 2.91
C MET A 65 -12.00 1.83 3.67
N LEU A 66 -10.84 2.28 3.20
CA LEU A 66 -9.56 2.00 3.87
C LEU A 66 -9.60 2.52 5.33
N PRO A 67 -9.44 1.65 6.35
CA PRO A 67 -9.42 2.06 7.75
C PRO A 67 -8.09 2.79 8.02
N GLN A 68 -8.17 4.12 8.08
CA GLN A 68 -7.01 5.01 7.96
C GLN A 68 -5.99 4.86 9.10
N GLU A 69 -6.45 4.85 10.35
CA GLU A 69 -5.55 4.73 11.52
C GLU A 69 -5.00 3.30 11.61
N GLU A 70 -5.85 2.29 11.42
CA GLU A 70 -5.46 0.89 11.43
C GLU A 70 -4.43 0.58 10.34
N SER A 71 -4.56 1.18 9.16
CA SER A 71 -3.57 1.05 8.08
C SER A 71 -2.20 1.62 8.45
N LEU A 72 -2.17 2.73 9.20
CA LEU A 72 -0.93 3.29 9.71
C LEU A 72 -0.33 2.41 10.79
N ASP A 73 -1.15 1.87 11.68
CA ASP A 73 -0.70 1.00 12.76
C ASP A 73 -0.13 -0.31 12.20
N ILE A 74 -0.78 -0.92 11.20
CA ILE A 74 -0.28 -2.09 10.46
C ILE A 74 1.10 -1.80 9.83
N LEU A 75 1.29 -0.61 9.23
CA LEU A 75 2.60 -0.23 8.68
C LEU A 75 3.68 -0.18 9.78
N ILE A 76 3.37 0.39 10.94
CA ILE A 76 4.32 0.50 12.04
C ILE A 76 4.62 -0.87 12.65
N GLU A 77 3.61 -1.71 12.85
CA GLU A 77 3.77 -3.09 13.29
C GLU A 77 4.64 -3.88 12.32
N PHE A 78 4.38 -3.77 11.02
CA PHE A 78 5.20 -4.42 9.99
C PHE A 78 6.68 -3.99 10.07
N LEU A 79 6.96 -2.70 10.24
CA LEU A 79 8.33 -2.20 10.39
C LEU A 79 8.99 -2.74 11.66
N LEU A 80 8.28 -2.73 12.79
CA LEU A 80 8.77 -3.24 14.06
C LEU A 80 9.05 -4.75 14.02
N GLN A 81 8.14 -5.54 13.45
CA GLN A 81 8.28 -7.00 13.30
C GLN A 81 9.52 -7.38 12.48
N HIS A 82 9.89 -6.55 11.50
CA HIS A 82 11.09 -6.76 10.69
C HIS A 82 12.34 -6.05 11.25
N GLY A 83 12.30 -5.58 12.50
CA GLY A 83 13.44 -5.03 13.23
C GLY A 83 13.79 -3.57 12.92
N TYR A 84 12.91 -2.83 12.25
CA TYR A 84 13.14 -1.42 11.94
C TYR A 84 12.61 -0.51 13.07
N GLN A 85 13.52 0.14 13.78
CA GLN A 85 13.17 1.31 14.62
C GLN A 85 13.36 2.65 13.90
N LYS A 86 14.09 2.62 12.78
CA LYS A 86 14.29 3.73 11.86
C LYS A 86 14.49 3.22 10.45
N VAL A 87 14.06 4.01 9.46
CA VAL A 87 14.30 3.74 8.03
C VAL A 87 15.09 4.90 7.45
N GLN A 88 16.28 4.64 6.91
CA GLN A 88 17.19 5.68 6.38
C GLN A 88 17.37 6.87 7.36
N ASN A 89 17.61 6.55 8.65
CA ASN A 89 17.71 7.52 9.76
C ASN A 89 16.44 8.28 10.15
N ILE A 90 15.29 7.92 9.57
CA ILE A 90 13.99 8.49 9.94
C ILE A 90 13.34 7.58 10.98
N PRO A 91 13.05 8.07 12.19
CA PRO A 91 12.33 7.31 13.21
C PRO A 91 10.94 6.86 12.74
N ILE A 92 10.49 5.69 13.17
CA ILE A 92 9.18 5.12 12.79
C ILE A 92 7.99 6.01 13.19
N ASP A 93 8.08 6.80 14.27
CA ASP A 93 7.02 7.74 14.66
C ASP A 93 6.87 8.88 13.64
N ILE A 94 7.99 9.32 13.05
CA ILE A 94 7.99 10.30 11.96
C ILE A 94 7.38 9.68 10.71
N ILE A 95 7.70 8.43 10.39
CA ILE A 95 7.08 7.69 9.28
C ILE A 95 5.56 7.62 9.46
N ARG A 96 5.09 7.29 10.67
CA ARG A 96 3.64 7.31 11.00
C ARG A 96 3.03 8.67 10.76
N LYS A 97 3.67 9.75 11.24
CA LYS A 97 3.20 11.14 11.06
C LYS A 97 3.14 11.54 9.58
N LEU A 98 4.13 11.16 8.77
CA LEU A 98 4.12 11.42 7.33
C LEU A 98 2.97 10.68 6.63
N GLY A 99 2.75 9.41 6.98
CA GLY A 99 1.59 8.64 6.51
C GLY A 99 0.26 9.29 6.89
N LEU A 100 0.14 9.75 8.14
CA LEU A 100 -1.04 10.45 8.63
C LEU A 100 -1.35 11.71 7.83
N ILE A 101 -0.33 12.53 7.52
CA ILE A 101 -0.49 13.72 6.68
C ILE A 101 -1.01 13.35 5.29
N ILE A 102 -0.45 12.31 4.66
CA ILE A 102 -0.87 11.86 3.33
C ILE A 102 -2.35 11.43 3.32
N ILE A 103 -2.79 10.79 4.40
CA ILE A 103 -4.14 10.23 4.50
C ILE A 103 -5.17 11.30 4.90
N LYS A 104 -4.87 12.16 5.90
CA LYS A 104 -5.83 13.14 6.45
C LYS A 104 -5.85 14.46 5.69
N GLU A 105 -4.74 14.91 5.14
CA GLU A 105 -4.65 16.18 4.41
C GLU A 105 -4.95 15.99 2.91
N ASN A 106 -5.95 15.13 2.63
CA ASN A 106 -6.41 14.84 1.30
C ASN A 106 -7.55 15.80 0.93
N VAL A 107 -7.17 16.89 0.25
CA VAL A 107 -8.07 17.98 -0.15
C VAL A 107 -8.14 18.05 -1.67
N PHE A 108 -9.34 18.20 -2.23
CA PHE A 108 -9.57 18.34 -3.66
C PHE A 108 -10.58 19.45 -3.96
N VAL A 109 -10.57 19.93 -5.21
CA VAL A 109 -11.48 20.96 -5.70
C VAL A 109 -12.51 20.31 -6.63
N HIS A 110 -13.78 20.56 -6.36
CA HIS A 110 -14.89 20.16 -7.23
C HIS A 110 -15.87 21.34 -7.32
N GLU A 111 -16.31 21.69 -8.53
CA GLU A 111 -17.23 22.83 -8.76
C GLU A 111 -16.83 24.14 -8.06
N LYS A 112 -15.52 24.48 -8.07
CA LYS A 112 -14.94 25.66 -7.40
C LYS A 112 -15.09 25.67 -5.87
N LYS A 113 -15.45 24.55 -5.27
CA LYS A 113 -15.49 24.35 -3.81
C LYS A 113 -14.35 23.43 -3.38
N PHE A 114 -13.82 23.68 -2.19
CA PHE A 114 -12.81 22.84 -1.56
C PHE A 114 -13.48 21.78 -0.70
N TYR A 115 -13.07 20.53 -0.89
CA TYR A 115 -13.55 19.39 -0.13
C TYR A 115 -12.36 18.69 0.52
N ARG A 116 -12.54 18.26 1.77
CA ARG A 116 -11.60 17.38 2.46
C ARG A 116 -12.21 15.99 2.54
N GLN A 117 -11.47 14.99 2.07
CA GLN A 117 -11.87 13.60 2.21
C GLN A 117 -11.73 13.19 3.68
N VAL A 118 -12.80 12.65 4.25
CA VAL A 118 -12.87 12.23 5.66
C VAL A 118 -12.84 10.72 5.86
N ILE A 119 -13.11 9.93 4.81
CA ILE A 119 -13.13 8.47 4.83
C ILE A 119 -12.39 7.95 3.59
N GLY A 120 -11.61 6.88 3.77
CA GLY A 120 -10.84 6.26 2.70
C GLY A 120 -9.72 7.16 2.15
N ARG A 121 -9.30 6.90 0.93
CA ARG A 121 -8.25 7.61 0.21
C ARG A 121 -8.68 7.84 -1.23
N ALA A 122 -8.19 8.91 -1.84
CA ALA A 122 -8.39 9.14 -3.28
C ALA A 122 -7.55 8.13 -4.08
N MET A 123 -8.13 7.58 -5.14
CA MET A 123 -7.56 6.47 -5.93
C MET A 123 -6.27 6.86 -6.67
N ASP A 124 -6.13 8.13 -7.07
CA ASP A 124 -5.05 8.63 -7.96
C ASP A 124 -3.74 9.03 -7.24
N LEU A 125 -3.50 8.54 -6.02
CA LEU A 125 -2.41 9.01 -5.14
C LEU A 125 -1.15 8.11 -5.12
N LEU A 126 -0.97 7.24 -6.11
CA LEU A 126 0.24 6.42 -6.33
C LEU A 126 0.81 6.64 -7.73
#